data_AF-R2T273-F1
#
_entry.id   AF-R2T273-F1
#
_cell.length_a   1.000
_cell.length_b   1.000
_cell.length_c   1.000
_cell.angle_alpha   90.00
_cell.angle_beta   90.00
_cell.angle_gamma   90.00
#
_symmetry.space_group_name_H-M   'P 1'
#
loop_
_entity.id
_entity.type
_entity.pdbx_description
1 polymer ?
#
loop_
_entity_poly.entity_id
_entity_poly.type
_entity_poly.pdbx_seq_one_letter_code
_entity_poly.pdbx_strand_id
1 'polypeptide(L)'
;METLLFSKNPSTTVFIAIRFIIPIIKITNLSENLLVTTMGFPFFRLYSSVLLSFAYLFIEKSKGEFLLGTKGREAMRKILPTNDLLFRKLFTSEGSEPLLKAFMQDVLYRDFYYLTPLETYRFEEYRQRLNQNKLMPVTKIGVLATTRTGRPAKIELQVQEQFKPPSLLDSLDELWYPLGLRDAITRRKNSSEAIYLISLGNDALFDRFSPAVRYLGLVDLDTYELVEVEEGEELFTLCYFSLKNRNLLKNRPIYYWQQFFRTGEVEDGAPEYLKEAQRLVDFSNLSEEEKTLTLAIEDGLLVRKGRLSNKEQKAEEKGYRNGSELRAREIASNLLASGLLLEKVAEYTDLSLKTVRDLALKRSDDFKK
;
A
#
# COMPACT_ATOMS: atom_id res chain seq x y z
N MET A 1 -41.39 -16.39 -13.55
CA MET A 1 -42.53 -16.13 -12.67
C MET A 1 -42.04 -15.15 -11.62
N GLU A 2 -42.40 -13.88 -11.82
CA GLU A 2 -42.03 -12.76 -10.96
C GLU A 2 -42.75 -12.86 -9.62
N THR A 3 -42.10 -12.42 -8.53
CA THR A 3 -42.80 -11.61 -7.52
C THR A 3 -41.80 -10.67 -6.84
N LEU A 4 -41.90 -9.40 -7.22
CA LEU A 4 -41.43 -8.25 -6.46
C LEU A 4 -42.40 -8.02 -5.29
N LEU A 5 -41.87 -7.78 -4.09
CA LEU A 5 -42.58 -7.09 -3.02
C LEU A 5 -41.70 -5.94 -2.52
N PHE A 6 -42.08 -4.72 -2.90
CA PHE A 6 -41.64 -3.50 -2.24
C PHE A 6 -42.34 -3.36 -0.89
N SER A 7 -41.59 -3.02 0.14
CA SER A 7 -42.13 -2.43 1.38
C SER A 7 -41.50 -1.05 1.59
N LYS A 8 -42.38 -0.04 1.66
CA LYS A 8 -42.11 1.35 2.02
C LYS A 8 -42.05 1.47 3.55
N ASN A 9 -40.86 1.70 4.13
CA ASN A 9 -40.67 2.74 5.17
C ASN A 9 -39.18 2.93 5.52
N PRO A 10 -38.66 4.18 5.63
CA PRO A 10 -37.27 4.46 5.94
C PRO A 10 -37.12 4.91 7.40
N SER A 11 -37.02 4.00 8.38
CA SER A 11 -36.45 4.27 9.72
C SER A 11 -36.67 3.09 10.67
N THR A 12 -35.82 2.06 10.58
CA THR A 12 -35.53 1.20 11.74
C THR A 12 -34.15 0.58 11.57
N THR A 13 -33.12 1.26 12.07
CA THR A 13 -31.80 0.65 12.28
C THR A 13 -31.91 -0.26 13.49
N VAL A 14 -32.07 -1.57 13.29
CA VAL A 14 -31.94 -2.56 14.36
C VAL A 14 -30.45 -2.87 14.51
N PHE A 15 -29.84 -2.36 15.58
CA PHE A 15 -28.52 -2.82 16.01
C PHE A 15 -28.65 -4.21 16.63
N ILE A 16 -28.26 -5.25 15.89
CA ILE A 16 -28.03 -6.58 16.48
C ILE A 16 -26.54 -6.66 16.83
N ALA A 17 -26.22 -6.40 18.09
CA ALA A 17 -24.91 -6.70 18.66
C ALA A 17 -24.79 -8.22 18.87
N ILE A 18 -24.10 -8.92 17.96
CA ILE A 18 -23.76 -10.33 18.14
C ILE A 18 -22.40 -10.41 18.83
N ARG A 19 -22.39 -10.72 20.13
CA ARG A 19 -21.18 -11.15 20.86
C ARG A 19 -20.74 -12.50 20.29
N PHE A 20 -19.60 -12.56 19.62
CA PHE A 20 -18.95 -13.81 19.26
C PHE A 20 -18.38 -14.49 20.51
N ILE A 21 -19.01 -15.58 20.95
CA ILE A 21 -18.32 -16.61 21.74
C ILE A 21 -17.74 -17.58 20.71
N ILE A 22 -16.41 -17.56 20.54
CA ILE A 22 -15.71 -18.49 19.64
C ILE A 22 -15.52 -19.81 20.38
N PRO A 23 -16.14 -20.93 19.97
CA PRO A 23 -15.70 -22.23 20.46
C PRO A 23 -14.37 -22.60 19.79
N ILE A 24 -13.37 -22.96 20.59
CA ILE A 24 -12.10 -23.52 20.12
C ILE A 24 -12.39 -24.91 19.55
N ILE A 25 -12.43 -25.04 18.22
CA ILE A 25 -12.57 -26.33 17.55
C ILE A 25 -11.16 -26.94 17.37
N LYS A 26 -10.88 -28.03 18.07
CA LYS A 26 -9.67 -28.84 17.87
C LYS A 26 -9.96 -29.91 16.82
N ILE A 27 -9.44 -29.73 15.61
CA ILE A 27 -9.56 -30.72 14.51
C ILE A 27 -8.41 -31.71 14.64
N THR A 28 -8.69 -32.98 14.93
CA THR A 28 -7.71 -34.07 14.90
C THR A 28 -8.14 -35.12 13.88
N ASN A 29 -7.27 -35.32 12.89
CA ASN A 29 -7.30 -36.29 11.78
C ASN A 29 -8.41 -36.16 10.72
N LEU A 30 -7.96 -35.85 9.49
CA LEU A 30 -8.72 -36.03 8.26
C LEU A 30 -8.63 -37.49 7.82
N SER A 31 -9.65 -38.29 8.16
CA SER A 31 -10.02 -39.46 7.37
C SER A 31 -11.54 -39.53 7.36
N GLU A 32 -12.09 -39.30 6.16
CA GLU A 32 -13.46 -39.57 5.70
C GLU A 32 -14.50 -39.93 6.78
N ASN A 33 -15.14 -38.90 7.33
CA ASN A 33 -16.55 -38.79 7.75
C ASN A 33 -16.65 -37.78 8.90
N LEU A 34 -17.15 -36.58 8.60
CA LEU A 34 -17.31 -35.49 9.56
C LEU A 34 -18.56 -35.76 10.42
N LEU A 35 -18.39 -36.42 11.56
CA LEU A 35 -19.46 -36.61 12.55
C LEU A 35 -19.43 -35.43 13.54
N VAL A 36 -20.37 -34.49 13.38
CA VAL A 36 -20.53 -33.34 14.28
C VAL A 36 -21.47 -33.74 15.42
N THR A 37 -20.94 -34.08 16.58
CA THR A 37 -21.72 -34.25 17.81
C THR A 37 -21.83 -32.90 18.54
N THR A 38 -23.06 -32.38 18.65
CA THR A 38 -23.37 -31.20 19.48
C THR A 38 -23.98 -31.68 20.80
N MET A 39 -23.35 -31.34 21.93
CA MET A 39 -23.95 -31.56 23.24
C MET A 39 -25.04 -30.50 23.49
N GLY A 40 -26.28 -30.99 23.47
CA GLY A 40 -27.49 -30.49 24.14
C GLY A 40 -27.68 -28.98 24.30
N PHE A 41 -28.51 -28.38 23.44
CA PHE A 41 -29.50 -27.34 23.78
C PHE A 41 -30.50 -27.21 22.60
N PRO A 42 -31.83 -27.15 22.82
CA PRO A 42 -32.82 -27.23 21.75
C PRO A 42 -33.24 -25.84 21.27
N PHE A 43 -32.32 -25.09 20.69
CA PHE A 43 -32.63 -23.95 19.82
C PHE A 43 -31.61 -24.00 18.67
N PHE A 44 -31.96 -23.53 17.48
CA PHE A 44 -31.14 -23.55 16.24
C PHE A 44 -31.41 -24.67 15.24
N ARG A 45 -32.55 -24.58 14.54
CA ARG A 45 -32.67 -25.14 13.16
C ARG A 45 -32.38 -24.11 12.05
N LEU A 46 -32.27 -22.81 12.36
CA LEU A 46 -32.01 -21.78 11.33
C LEU A 46 -30.54 -21.35 11.18
N TYR A 47 -29.68 -21.55 12.17
CA TYR A 47 -28.26 -21.16 12.05
C TYR A 47 -27.37 -22.27 11.48
N SER A 48 -27.82 -23.53 11.48
CA SER A 48 -26.99 -24.63 10.98
C SER A 48 -26.80 -24.55 9.47
N SER A 49 -27.79 -24.10 8.69
CA SER A 49 -27.65 -23.97 7.23
C SER A 49 -26.71 -22.84 6.83
N VAL A 50 -26.79 -21.67 7.50
CA VAL A 50 -25.89 -20.54 7.21
C VAL A 50 -24.46 -20.85 7.62
N LEU A 51 -24.24 -21.46 8.80
CA LEU A 51 -22.91 -21.88 9.23
C LEU A 51 -22.36 -23.04 8.38
N LEU A 52 -23.19 -23.99 7.92
CA LEU A 52 -22.75 -25.02 6.97
C LEU A 52 -22.40 -24.40 5.61
N SER A 53 -23.18 -23.44 5.11
CA SER A 53 -22.88 -22.79 3.82
C SER A 53 -21.59 -21.96 3.91
N PHE A 54 -21.34 -21.26 5.02
CA PHE A 54 -20.07 -20.56 5.25
C PHE A 54 -18.90 -21.53 5.44
N ALA A 55 -19.10 -22.64 6.18
CA ALA A 55 -18.08 -23.67 6.32
C ALA A 55 -17.80 -24.37 4.99
N TYR A 56 -18.82 -24.61 4.16
CA TYR A 56 -18.66 -25.20 2.83
C TYR A 56 -17.96 -24.25 1.86
N LEU A 57 -18.31 -22.96 1.86
CA LEU A 57 -17.59 -21.93 1.09
C LEU A 57 -16.15 -21.77 1.56
N PHE A 58 -15.90 -21.82 2.86
CA PHE A 58 -14.56 -21.74 3.43
C PHE A 58 -13.75 -23.02 3.11
N ILE A 59 -14.39 -24.19 3.15
CA ILE A 59 -13.78 -25.47 2.79
C ILE A 59 -13.52 -25.54 1.28
N GLU A 60 -14.42 -25.10 0.40
CA GLU A 60 -14.18 -25.04 -1.04
C GLU A 60 -13.10 -24.01 -1.40
N LYS A 61 -13.12 -22.83 -0.77
CA LYS A 61 -12.08 -21.81 -0.97
C LYS A 61 -10.72 -22.30 -0.46
N SER A 62 -10.69 -22.98 0.69
CA SER A 62 -9.47 -23.59 1.23
C SER A 62 -9.00 -24.80 0.42
N LYS A 63 -9.91 -25.62 -0.15
CA LYS A 63 -9.57 -26.72 -1.06
C LYS A 63 -9.02 -26.19 -2.39
N GLY A 64 -9.56 -25.08 -2.91
CA GLY A 64 -8.97 -24.37 -4.05
C GLY A 64 -7.55 -23.85 -3.78
N GLU A 65 -7.28 -23.38 -2.56
CA GLU A 65 -5.95 -22.95 -2.12
C GLU A 65 -5.00 -24.12 -1.77
N PHE A 66 -5.53 -25.31 -1.46
CA PHE A 66 -4.78 -26.50 -1.03
C PHE A 66 -4.49 -27.49 -2.17
N LEU A 67 -5.31 -27.51 -3.23
CA LEU A 67 -5.12 -28.38 -4.40
C LEU A 67 -4.10 -27.84 -5.41
N LEU A 68 -3.67 -26.59 -5.26
CA LEU A 68 -2.56 -26.04 -6.03
C LEU A 68 -1.27 -26.33 -5.28
N GLY A 69 -0.53 -27.36 -5.73
CA GLY A 69 0.88 -27.52 -5.37
C GLY A 69 1.67 -26.24 -5.70
N THR A 70 2.92 -26.14 -5.26
CA THR A 70 3.79 -24.97 -5.52
C THR A 70 3.79 -24.54 -7.00
N LYS A 71 3.81 -25.51 -7.93
CA LYS A 71 3.65 -25.30 -9.38
C LYS A 71 2.29 -24.75 -9.83
N GLY A 72 1.20 -25.07 -9.12
CA GLY A 72 -0.12 -24.52 -9.38
C GLY A 72 -0.29 -23.09 -8.84
N ARG A 73 0.39 -22.76 -7.73
CA ARG A 73 0.45 -21.38 -7.22
C ARG A 73 1.32 -20.48 -8.09
N GLU A 74 2.39 -21.02 -8.68
CA GLU A 74 3.21 -20.38 -9.72
C GLU A 74 2.38 -20.06 -10.98
N ALA A 75 1.43 -20.92 -11.37
CA ALA A 75 0.59 -20.73 -12.56
C ALA A 75 -0.54 -19.68 -12.41
N MET A 76 -0.77 -19.11 -11.21
CA MET A 76 -1.88 -18.17 -10.98
C MET A 76 -1.48 -16.80 -10.43
N ARG A 77 -0.19 -16.56 -10.14
CA ARG A 77 0.28 -15.23 -9.76
C ARG A 77 0.65 -14.43 -10.99
N LYS A 78 -0.25 -13.54 -11.39
CA LYS A 78 0.04 -12.53 -12.41
C LYS A 78 1.07 -11.55 -11.86
N ILE A 79 2.28 -11.59 -12.38
CA ILE A 79 3.29 -10.57 -12.10
C ILE A 79 2.93 -9.32 -12.90
N LEU A 80 2.92 -8.18 -12.23
CA LEU A 80 2.58 -6.89 -12.84
C LEU A 80 3.85 -6.15 -13.29
N PRO A 81 3.74 -5.24 -14.28
CA PRO A 81 4.86 -4.42 -14.74
C PRO A 81 5.47 -3.51 -13.65
N THR A 82 4.79 -3.35 -12.51
CA THR A 82 5.30 -2.66 -11.32
C THR A 82 6.33 -3.46 -10.52
N ASN A 83 6.56 -4.73 -10.86
CA ASN A 83 7.66 -5.53 -10.30
C ASN A 83 9.01 -4.89 -10.65
N ASP A 84 9.95 -4.85 -9.70
CA ASP A 84 11.23 -4.12 -9.85
C ASP A 84 12.01 -4.49 -11.11
N LEU A 85 12.11 -5.79 -11.40
CA LEU A 85 12.85 -6.25 -12.57
C LEU A 85 12.14 -5.83 -13.86
N LEU A 86 10.82 -6.05 -13.93
CA LEU A 86 10.03 -5.73 -15.13
C LEU A 86 9.97 -4.23 -15.39
N PHE A 87 9.80 -3.42 -14.34
CA PHE A 87 9.73 -1.96 -14.45
C PHE A 87 11.05 -1.38 -15.00
N ARG A 88 12.18 -1.95 -14.59
CA ARG A 88 13.50 -1.54 -15.09
C ARG A 88 13.78 -2.07 -16.48
N LYS A 89 13.42 -3.32 -16.76
CA LYS A 89 13.46 -3.87 -18.12
C LYS A 89 12.64 -2.98 -19.08
N LEU A 90 11.48 -2.49 -18.66
CA LEU A 90 10.61 -1.63 -19.45
C LEU A 90 11.23 -0.28 -19.81
N PHE A 91 11.93 0.36 -18.87
CA PHE A 91 12.36 1.75 -19.02
C PHE A 91 13.87 1.96 -19.16
N THR A 92 14.67 0.92 -18.95
CA THR A 92 16.13 1.05 -18.96
C THR A 92 16.85 -0.02 -19.76
N SER A 93 16.12 -0.89 -20.47
CA SER A 93 16.76 -1.75 -21.47
C SER A 93 17.26 -0.93 -22.66
N GLU A 94 18.35 -1.38 -23.26
CA GLU A 94 18.78 -0.86 -24.55
C GLU A 94 17.65 -1.01 -25.59
N GLY A 95 17.34 0.07 -26.31
CA GLY A 95 16.23 0.10 -27.27
C GLY A 95 14.86 0.44 -26.67
N SER A 96 14.74 0.59 -25.34
CA SER A 96 13.49 0.98 -24.67
C SER A 96 13.31 2.49 -24.51
N GLU A 97 14.25 3.30 -25.02
CA GLU A 97 14.21 4.76 -24.95
C GLU A 97 12.92 5.37 -25.54
N PRO A 98 12.35 4.85 -26.66
CA PRO A 98 11.05 5.31 -27.16
C PRO A 98 9.91 5.09 -26.17
N LEU A 99 9.93 3.98 -25.41
CA LEU A 99 8.92 3.67 -24.39
C LEU A 99 9.03 4.63 -23.20
N LEU A 100 10.26 4.89 -22.74
CA LEU A 100 10.51 5.88 -21.69
C LEU A 100 10.03 7.26 -22.14
N LYS A 101 10.33 7.66 -23.38
CA LYS A 101 9.89 8.95 -23.94
C LYS A 101 8.37 9.06 -24.03
N ALA A 102 7.70 8.03 -24.55
CA ALA A 102 6.24 8.00 -24.62
C ALA A 102 5.61 8.06 -23.22
N PHE A 103 6.14 7.32 -22.25
CA PHE A 103 5.67 7.38 -20.87
C PHE A 103 5.86 8.77 -20.24
N MET A 104 7.03 9.40 -20.41
CA MET A 104 7.26 10.78 -19.93
C MET A 104 6.27 11.76 -20.54
N GLN A 105 6.04 11.68 -21.85
CA GLN A 105 5.11 12.55 -22.57
C GLN A 105 3.67 12.37 -22.08
N ASP A 106 3.23 11.13 -21.90
CA ASP A 106 1.87 10.81 -21.46
C ASP A 106 1.60 11.16 -19.99
N VAL A 107 2.64 11.05 -19.14
CA VAL A 107 2.53 11.26 -17.69
C VAL A 107 2.80 12.70 -17.30
N LEU A 108 3.78 13.37 -17.89
CA LEU A 108 4.13 14.75 -17.53
C LEU A 108 3.52 15.79 -18.46
N TYR A 109 2.91 15.36 -19.58
CA TYR A 109 2.50 16.26 -20.67
C TYR A 109 3.65 17.16 -21.17
N ARG A 110 4.89 16.63 -21.10
CA ARG A 110 6.11 17.34 -21.47
C ARG A 110 6.95 16.51 -22.43
N ASP A 111 7.45 17.16 -23.46
CA ASP A 111 8.40 16.58 -24.39
C ASP A 111 9.84 16.87 -23.93
N PHE A 112 10.67 15.84 -23.94
CA PHE A 112 12.10 15.93 -23.67
C PHE A 112 12.89 15.66 -24.95
N TYR A 113 13.96 16.42 -25.16
CA TYR A 113 14.85 16.26 -26.30
C TYR A 113 15.71 15.00 -26.14
N TYR A 114 16.29 14.82 -24.94
CA TYR A 114 17.02 13.62 -24.55
C TYR A 114 16.49 13.04 -23.24
N LEU A 115 16.46 11.71 -23.15
CA LEU A 115 16.17 10.94 -21.95
C LEU A 115 17.18 9.79 -21.88
N THR A 116 17.96 9.75 -20.80
CA THR A 116 19.00 8.73 -20.60
C THR A 116 18.87 8.17 -19.20
N PRO A 117 18.47 6.89 -19.05
CA PRO A 117 18.50 6.21 -17.75
C PRO A 117 19.90 6.26 -17.15
N LEU A 118 19.98 6.50 -15.84
CA LEU A 118 21.25 6.45 -15.10
C LEU A 118 21.82 5.03 -14.98
N GLU A 119 20.94 4.03 -15.01
CA GLU A 119 21.27 2.61 -14.94
C GLU A 119 20.60 1.88 -16.10
N THR A 120 21.38 1.21 -16.96
CA THR A 120 20.85 0.33 -18.00
C THR A 120 20.50 -1.04 -17.40
N TYR A 121 19.37 -1.61 -17.79
CA TYR A 121 18.96 -2.94 -17.37
C TYR A 121 19.98 -4.00 -17.84
N ARG A 122 20.49 -4.77 -16.88
CA ARG A 122 21.41 -5.88 -17.11
C ARG A 122 21.05 -7.03 -16.20
N PHE A 123 20.55 -8.13 -16.78
CA PHE A 123 20.05 -9.27 -16.02
C PHE A 123 21.07 -9.85 -15.01
N GLU A 124 22.33 -9.98 -15.42
CA GLU A 124 23.38 -10.54 -14.56
C GLU A 124 23.65 -9.69 -13.31
N GLU A 125 23.52 -8.36 -13.41
CA GLU A 125 23.66 -7.47 -12.24
C GLU A 125 22.51 -7.68 -11.26
N TYR A 126 21.29 -7.90 -11.76
CA TYR A 126 20.12 -8.24 -10.93
C TYR A 126 20.30 -9.56 -10.19
N ARG A 127 20.79 -10.58 -10.90
CA ARG A 127 21.11 -11.88 -10.32
C ARG A 127 22.15 -11.75 -9.20
N GLN A 128 23.20 -10.95 -9.42
CA GLN A 128 24.22 -10.69 -8.41
C GLN A 128 23.67 -9.93 -7.20
N ARG A 129 22.82 -8.91 -7.41
CA ARG A 129 22.16 -8.16 -6.32
C ARG A 129 21.27 -9.06 -5.46
N LEU A 130 20.49 -9.97 -6.08
CA LEU A 130 19.68 -10.96 -5.36
C LEU A 130 20.58 -11.87 -4.50
N ASN A 131 21.63 -12.46 -5.08
CA ASN A 131 22.52 -13.37 -4.36
C ASN A 131 23.20 -12.73 -3.14
N GLN A 132 23.37 -11.40 -3.17
CA GLN A 132 23.93 -10.62 -2.06
C GLN A 132 22.88 -10.12 -1.05
N ASN A 133 21.60 -10.49 -1.20
CA ASN A 133 20.48 -9.94 -0.44
C ASN A 133 20.39 -8.40 -0.49
N LYS A 134 20.79 -7.80 -1.61
CA LYS A 134 20.82 -6.34 -1.84
C LYS A 134 19.67 -5.84 -2.70
N LEU A 135 18.59 -6.62 -2.83
CA LEU A 135 17.39 -6.13 -3.52
C LEU A 135 16.85 -4.90 -2.80
N MET A 136 16.55 -3.87 -3.60
CA MET A 136 16.08 -2.61 -3.04
C MET A 136 14.64 -2.75 -2.51
N PRO A 137 14.32 -2.05 -1.41
CA PRO A 137 12.97 -2.03 -0.84
C PRO A 137 11.94 -1.37 -1.76
N VAL A 138 12.41 -0.63 -2.75
CA VAL A 138 11.63 0.29 -3.58
C VAL A 138 12.19 0.22 -4.99
N THR A 139 11.31 0.19 -5.97
CA THR A 139 11.68 0.31 -7.38
C THR A 139 11.86 1.78 -7.72
N LYS A 140 13.08 2.14 -8.12
CA LYS A 140 13.48 3.51 -8.44
C LYS A 140 14.40 3.56 -9.65
N ILE A 141 14.08 4.43 -10.59
CA ILE A 141 14.88 4.68 -11.81
C ILE A 141 15.20 6.17 -11.84
N GLY A 142 16.47 6.52 -11.96
CA GLY A 142 16.88 7.89 -12.27
C GLY A 142 17.13 8.05 -13.76
N VAL A 143 16.78 9.21 -14.30
CA VAL A 143 16.92 9.57 -15.71
C VAL A 143 17.49 10.97 -15.79
N LEU A 144 18.53 11.14 -16.61
CA LEU A 144 19.00 12.43 -17.05
C LEU A 144 18.17 12.85 -18.26
N ALA A 145 17.70 14.08 -18.23
CA ALA A 145 16.85 14.62 -19.26
C ALA A 145 17.42 15.94 -19.80
N THR A 146 17.07 16.25 -21.03
CA THR A 146 17.22 17.59 -21.60
C THR A 146 15.84 18.06 -22.02
N THR A 147 15.40 19.19 -21.46
CA THR A 147 14.10 19.80 -21.81
C THR A 147 14.12 20.27 -23.27
N ARG A 148 12.95 20.63 -23.79
CA ARG A 148 12.83 21.15 -25.17
C ARG A 148 13.61 22.45 -25.39
N THR A 149 13.85 23.23 -24.34
CA THR A 149 14.66 24.46 -24.37
C THR A 149 16.17 24.18 -24.32
N GLY A 150 16.58 22.92 -24.23
CA GLY A 150 17.98 22.51 -24.15
C GLY A 150 18.54 22.50 -22.73
N ARG A 151 17.71 22.70 -21.71
CA ARG A 151 18.17 22.73 -20.31
C ARG A 151 18.30 21.33 -19.71
N PRO A 152 19.28 21.12 -18.83
CA PRO A 152 19.39 19.88 -18.09
C PRO A 152 18.20 19.73 -17.13
N ALA A 153 17.70 18.51 -17.01
CA ALA A 153 16.69 18.13 -16.04
C ALA A 153 17.00 16.76 -15.45
N LYS A 154 16.48 16.49 -14.25
CA LYS A 154 16.57 15.19 -13.61
C LYS A 154 15.19 14.66 -13.37
N ILE A 155 14.99 13.40 -13.76
CA ILE A 155 13.74 12.71 -13.53
C ILE A 155 14.02 11.50 -12.64
N GLU A 156 13.18 11.32 -11.65
CA GLU A 156 13.16 10.12 -10.83
C GLU A 156 11.79 9.46 -10.93
N LEU A 157 11.77 8.20 -11.33
CA LEU A 157 10.58 7.37 -11.37
C LEU A 157 10.63 6.40 -10.20
N GLN A 158 9.54 6.34 -9.44
CA GLN A 158 9.42 5.45 -8.30
C GLN A 158 8.09 4.71 -8.35
N VAL A 159 8.12 3.40 -8.08
CA VAL A 159 6.92 2.63 -7.75
C VAL A 159 6.83 2.55 -6.22
N GLN A 160 5.79 3.17 -5.67
CA GLN A 160 5.47 3.06 -4.26
C GLN A 160 4.78 1.73 -3.99
N GLU A 161 5.40 0.92 -3.13
CA GLU A 161 4.68 -0.17 -2.48
C GLU A 161 3.71 0.39 -1.42
N GLN A 162 2.66 -0.39 -1.12
CA GLN A 162 1.60 -0.12 -0.13
C GLN A 162 2.08 0.02 1.34
N PHE A 163 3.35 0.34 1.57
CA PHE A 163 3.87 0.46 2.91
C PHE A 163 3.66 1.85 3.47
N LYS A 164 2.59 1.89 4.29
CA LYS A 164 1.95 3.01 4.96
C LYS A 164 1.15 3.88 3.99
N PRO A 165 -0.13 4.19 4.27
CA PRO A 165 -0.64 5.50 3.96
C PRO A 165 0.03 6.39 4.99
N PRO A 166 1.07 7.11 4.62
CA PRO A 166 1.58 8.09 5.53
C PRO A 166 0.47 9.16 5.64
N SER A 167 0.43 9.97 6.70
CA SER A 167 -0.31 11.23 6.56
C SER A 167 0.18 11.94 5.28
N LEU A 168 -0.58 12.85 4.65
CA LEU A 168 -0.05 13.61 3.51
C LEU A 168 1.35 14.17 3.83
N LEU A 169 1.59 14.54 5.09
CA LEU A 169 2.88 14.98 5.63
C LEU A 169 3.92 13.86 5.76
N ASP A 170 3.60 12.67 6.23
CA ASP A 170 4.56 11.55 6.23
C ASP A 170 4.83 11.06 4.79
N SER A 171 3.93 11.35 3.84
CA SER A 171 4.03 10.94 2.44
C SER A 171 4.88 11.93 1.71
N LEU A 172 4.69 13.21 2.03
CA LEU A 172 5.60 14.26 1.70
C LEU A 172 6.94 13.99 2.39
N ASP A 173 7.05 13.64 3.67
CA ASP A 173 8.34 13.33 4.30
C ASP A 173 8.99 12.07 3.70
N GLU A 174 8.27 10.97 3.45
CA GLU A 174 8.82 9.77 2.79
C GLU A 174 9.05 9.95 1.28
N LEU A 175 8.37 10.89 0.63
CA LEU A 175 8.83 11.41 -0.65
C LEU A 175 10.13 12.18 -0.36
N TRP A 176 10.13 13.22 0.46
CA TRP A 176 11.17 14.25 0.58
C TRP A 176 12.48 13.74 1.20
N TYR A 177 12.44 12.72 2.06
CA TYR A 177 13.57 12.17 2.84
C TYR A 177 14.52 11.30 1.99
N PRO A 178 14.06 10.33 1.18
CA PRO A 178 14.90 9.67 0.18
C PRO A 178 15.15 10.51 -1.09
N LEU A 179 14.34 11.55 -1.34
CA LEU A 179 14.53 12.49 -2.46
C LEU A 179 15.67 13.48 -2.24
N GLY A 180 16.25 13.51 -1.03
CA GLY A 180 17.25 14.51 -0.67
C GLY A 180 16.75 15.91 -0.95
N LEU A 181 15.43 16.19 -0.96
CA LEU A 181 14.89 17.48 -1.40
C LEU A 181 15.36 18.60 -0.48
N ARG A 182 15.42 18.32 0.83
CA ARG A 182 16.02 19.24 1.81
C ARG A 182 17.47 19.55 1.47
N ASP A 183 18.25 18.54 1.09
CA ASP A 183 19.66 18.64 0.67
C ASP A 183 19.83 19.21 -0.75
N ALA A 184 18.89 18.98 -1.66
CA ALA A 184 18.88 19.44 -3.04
C ALA A 184 18.51 20.92 -3.07
N ILE A 185 17.47 21.34 -2.35
CA ILE A 185 17.09 22.74 -2.19
C ILE A 185 18.17 23.49 -1.41
N THR A 186 18.74 22.94 -0.32
CA THR A 186 19.80 23.64 0.44
C THR A 186 21.17 23.65 -0.24
N ARG A 187 21.61 22.59 -0.92
CA ARG A 187 22.91 22.57 -1.63
C ARG A 187 22.85 23.27 -3.00
N ARG A 188 21.66 23.49 -3.58
CA ARG A 188 21.52 23.95 -4.98
C ARG A 188 20.73 25.25 -5.12
N LYS A 189 21.02 26.23 -4.25
CA LYS A 189 20.51 27.60 -4.36
C LYS A 189 20.75 28.28 -5.73
N ASN A 190 21.57 27.69 -6.61
CA ASN A 190 21.91 28.18 -7.96
C ASN A 190 21.80 27.10 -9.07
N SER A 191 21.01 26.03 -8.90
CA SER A 191 20.87 25.00 -9.94
C SER A 191 19.95 25.46 -11.06
N SER A 192 20.45 25.41 -12.30
CA SER A 192 19.66 25.59 -13.53
C SER A 192 18.96 24.30 -14.00
N GLU A 193 19.01 23.23 -13.20
CA GLU A 193 18.36 21.95 -13.50
C GLU A 193 16.94 21.88 -12.95
N ALA A 194 15.95 21.59 -13.80
CA ALA A 194 14.59 21.24 -13.38
C ALA A 194 14.54 19.81 -12.80
N ILE A 195 13.66 19.58 -11.82
CA ILE A 195 13.52 18.29 -11.14
C ILE A 195 12.09 17.77 -11.32
N TYR A 196 11.96 16.56 -11.86
CA TYR A 196 10.71 15.86 -12.03
C TYR A 196 10.71 14.57 -11.21
N LEU A 197 9.69 14.38 -10.40
CA LEU A 197 9.55 13.19 -9.58
C LEU A 197 8.22 12.52 -9.90
N ILE A 198 8.26 11.28 -10.36
CA ILE A 198 7.07 10.54 -10.75
C ILE A 198 6.90 9.39 -9.77
N SER A 199 5.81 9.41 -9.02
CA SER A 199 5.45 8.36 -8.07
C SER A 199 4.23 7.59 -8.57
N LEU A 200 4.40 6.30 -8.84
CA LEU A 200 3.33 5.37 -9.15
C LEU A 200 2.92 4.68 -7.86
N GLY A 201 1.75 5.00 -7.32
CA GLY A 201 1.30 4.51 -6.02
C GLY A 201 -0.06 3.82 -6.07
N ASN A 202 -0.25 2.79 -5.25
CA ASN A 202 -1.56 2.12 -5.11
C ASN A 202 -2.39 2.69 -3.94
N ASP A 203 -1.92 3.77 -3.33
CA ASP A 203 -2.58 4.42 -2.21
C ASP A 203 -3.64 5.43 -2.65
N ALA A 204 -4.48 5.81 -1.70
CA ALA A 204 -5.46 6.88 -1.86
C ALA A 204 -4.98 8.10 -1.09
N LEU A 205 -3.88 8.72 -1.55
CA LEU A 205 -3.37 9.98 -0.96
C LEU A 205 -4.40 11.11 -1.07
N PHE A 206 -5.23 11.06 -2.12
CA PHE A 206 -6.30 12.01 -2.37
C PHE A 206 -7.64 11.29 -2.40
N ASP A 207 -8.72 12.07 -2.25
CA ASP A 207 -10.07 11.54 -2.33
C ASP A 207 -10.35 10.90 -3.70
N ARG A 208 -11.37 10.03 -3.77
CA ARG A 208 -11.71 9.29 -4.99
C ARG A 208 -12.24 10.15 -6.15
N PHE A 209 -12.64 11.39 -5.89
CA PHE A 209 -13.12 12.34 -6.88
C PHE A 209 -12.00 13.26 -7.37
N SER A 210 -10.85 13.29 -6.69
CA SER A 210 -9.64 13.92 -7.21
C SER A 210 -9.15 13.19 -8.48
N PRO A 211 -8.45 13.87 -9.41
CA PRO A 211 -7.83 13.23 -10.55
C PRO A 211 -6.85 12.13 -10.14
N ALA A 212 -6.75 11.05 -10.91
CA ALA A 212 -5.82 9.96 -10.57
C ALA A 212 -4.35 10.33 -10.82
N VAL A 213 -4.08 11.32 -11.68
CA VAL A 213 -2.76 11.93 -11.87
C VAL A 213 -2.80 13.35 -11.37
N ARG A 214 -1.85 13.72 -10.51
CA ARG A 214 -1.74 15.07 -9.94
C ARG A 214 -0.31 15.57 -10.01
N TYR A 215 -0.17 16.86 -10.28
CA TYR A 215 1.11 17.56 -10.32
C TYR A 215 1.15 18.54 -9.14
N LEU A 216 2.28 18.55 -8.45
CA LEU A 216 2.54 19.40 -7.30
C LEU A 216 3.84 20.15 -7.57
N GLY A 217 3.80 21.48 -7.53
CA GLY A 217 4.95 22.35 -7.74
C GLY A 217 5.31 23.15 -6.49
N LEU A 218 6.42 23.88 -6.56
CA LEU A 218 6.80 24.87 -5.54
C LEU A 218 6.19 26.22 -5.90
N VAL A 219 5.60 26.89 -4.90
CA VAL A 219 4.97 28.20 -5.04
C VAL A 219 5.65 29.17 -4.08
N ASP A 220 5.99 30.36 -4.56
CA ASP A 220 6.39 31.49 -3.74
C ASP A 220 5.16 32.04 -3.02
N LEU A 221 5.18 32.12 -1.69
CA LEU A 221 4.00 32.53 -0.91
C LEU A 221 3.78 34.05 -0.87
N ASP A 222 4.78 34.84 -1.22
CA ASP A 222 4.66 36.30 -1.28
C ASP A 222 4.06 36.73 -2.63
N THR A 223 4.44 36.06 -3.73
CA THR A 223 3.92 36.37 -5.07
C THR A 223 2.77 35.45 -5.52
N TYR A 224 2.61 34.30 -4.88
CA TYR A 224 1.74 33.20 -5.32
C TYR A 224 2.07 32.65 -6.72
N GLU A 225 3.29 32.88 -7.19
CA GLU A 225 3.77 32.37 -8.48
C GLU A 225 4.53 31.05 -8.31
N LEU A 226 4.56 30.23 -9.37
CA LEU A 226 5.36 29.01 -9.39
C LEU A 226 6.85 29.37 -9.39
N VAL A 227 7.64 28.60 -8.65
CA VAL A 227 9.09 28.73 -8.68
C VAL A 227 9.61 28.06 -9.95
N GLU A 228 10.08 28.87 -10.88
CA GLU A 228 10.56 28.43 -12.18
C GLU A 228 12.09 28.57 -12.31
N VAL A 229 12.69 27.72 -13.14
CA VAL A 229 14.09 27.87 -13.57
C VAL A 229 14.18 28.87 -14.74
N GLU A 230 13.12 28.95 -15.53
CA GLU A 230 12.88 29.86 -16.65
C GLU A 230 11.38 29.84 -16.97
N GLU A 231 10.90 30.88 -17.65
CA GLU A 231 9.50 31.03 -18.04
C GLU A 231 8.90 29.72 -18.60
N GLY A 232 7.92 29.16 -17.87
CA GLY A 232 7.22 27.92 -18.23
C GLY A 232 7.92 26.60 -17.88
N GLU A 233 9.10 26.66 -17.25
CA GLU A 233 9.84 25.51 -16.73
C GLU A 233 9.95 25.57 -15.20
N GLU A 234 9.07 24.83 -14.53
CA GLU A 234 9.04 24.70 -13.07
C GLU A 234 10.36 24.11 -12.54
N LEU A 235 10.90 24.69 -11.48
CA LEU A 235 12.10 24.18 -10.79
C LEU A 235 11.88 22.76 -10.27
N PHE A 236 10.65 22.48 -9.84
CA PHE A 236 10.29 21.23 -9.22
C PHE A 236 8.87 20.84 -9.58
N THR A 237 8.70 19.60 -10.03
CA THR A 237 7.41 18.97 -10.28
C THR A 237 7.37 17.59 -9.65
N LEU A 238 6.44 17.36 -8.74
CA LEU A 238 6.05 16.04 -8.26
C LEU A 238 4.76 15.60 -8.94
N CYS A 239 4.86 14.55 -9.76
CA CYS A 239 3.75 13.85 -10.37
C CYS A 239 3.36 12.63 -9.53
N TYR A 240 2.20 12.66 -8.89
CA TYR A 240 1.60 11.49 -8.26
C TYR A 240 0.62 10.81 -9.22
N PHE A 241 0.93 9.58 -9.61
CA PHE A 241 0.11 8.74 -10.46
C PHE A 241 -0.49 7.58 -9.64
N SER A 242 -1.75 7.74 -9.23
CA SER A 242 -2.47 6.70 -8.53
C SER A 242 -2.84 5.56 -9.47
N LEU A 243 -2.42 4.35 -9.13
CA LEU A 243 -2.87 3.11 -9.76
C LEU A 243 -4.21 2.62 -9.18
N LYS A 244 -4.69 3.20 -8.08
CA LYS A 244 -5.96 2.82 -7.45
C LYS A 244 -7.13 3.67 -7.94
N ASN A 245 -6.96 4.99 -7.96
CA ASN A 245 -7.99 5.95 -8.35
C ASN A 245 -8.33 5.83 -9.84
N ARG A 246 -9.61 5.71 -10.18
CA ARG A 246 -10.08 5.50 -11.56
C ARG A 246 -10.56 6.79 -12.24
N ASN A 247 -10.42 7.93 -11.59
CA ASN A 247 -10.80 9.22 -12.15
C ASN A 247 -9.80 9.68 -13.22
N LEU A 248 -9.88 9.04 -14.39
CA LEU A 248 -9.13 9.33 -15.60
C LEU A 248 -10.05 9.33 -16.81
N LEU A 249 -9.72 10.16 -17.79
CA LEU A 249 -10.38 10.16 -19.09
C LEU A 249 -9.87 8.97 -19.91
N LYS A 250 -10.78 8.06 -20.29
CA LYS A 250 -10.44 6.81 -21.01
C LYS A 250 -9.83 7.01 -22.39
N ASN A 251 -10.03 8.17 -23.00
CA ASN A 251 -9.50 8.51 -24.32
C ASN A 251 -8.08 9.07 -24.30
N ARG A 252 -7.41 9.07 -23.14
CA ARG A 252 -6.04 9.57 -22.99
C ARG A 252 -5.07 8.39 -22.82
N PRO A 253 -3.86 8.44 -23.40
CA PRO A 253 -2.84 7.40 -23.22
C PRO A 253 -2.55 7.03 -21.76
N ILE A 254 -2.61 8.00 -20.86
CA ILE A 254 -2.41 7.80 -19.43
C ILE A 254 -3.40 6.80 -18.79
N TYR A 255 -4.62 6.67 -19.35
CA TYR A 255 -5.57 5.63 -18.93
C TYR A 255 -5.03 4.23 -19.24
N TYR A 256 -4.47 4.04 -20.44
CA TYR A 256 -3.90 2.76 -20.86
C TYR A 256 -2.63 2.42 -20.09
N TRP A 257 -1.76 3.40 -19.78
CA TRP A 257 -0.66 3.19 -18.85
C TRP A 257 -1.16 2.72 -17.48
N GLN A 258 -2.22 3.34 -16.96
CA GLN A 258 -2.79 2.92 -15.68
C GLN A 258 -3.31 1.48 -15.75
N GLN A 259 -4.05 1.11 -16.80
CA GLN A 259 -4.53 -0.27 -16.95
C GLN A 259 -3.35 -1.24 -17.04
N PHE A 260 -2.36 -0.95 -17.88
CA PHE A 260 -1.17 -1.77 -18.04
C PHE A 260 -0.45 -2.03 -16.70
N PHE A 261 -0.19 -1.00 -15.89
CA PHE A 261 0.46 -1.20 -14.60
C PHE A 261 -0.42 -1.94 -13.58
N ARG A 262 -1.75 -1.82 -13.68
CA ARG A 262 -2.70 -2.49 -12.77
C ARG A 262 -2.96 -3.94 -13.12
N THR A 263 -3.00 -4.26 -14.40
CA THR A 263 -3.50 -5.54 -14.90
C THR A 263 -2.42 -6.31 -15.64
N GLY A 264 -1.34 -5.68 -16.10
CA GLY A 264 -0.37 -6.28 -17.02
C GLY A 264 -0.89 -6.43 -18.45
N GLU A 265 -2.08 -5.92 -18.76
CA GLU A 265 -2.72 -6.04 -20.07
C GLU A 265 -2.98 -4.67 -20.69
N VAL A 266 -2.90 -4.63 -22.02
CA VAL A 266 -3.17 -3.43 -22.81
C VAL A 266 -4.38 -3.68 -23.70
N GLU A 267 -5.37 -2.78 -23.65
CA GLU A 267 -6.58 -2.86 -24.48
C GLU A 267 -6.26 -2.62 -25.96
N ASP A 268 -7.04 -3.20 -26.88
CA ASP A 268 -6.79 -3.14 -28.34
C ASP A 268 -6.70 -1.71 -28.91
N GLY A 269 -7.45 -0.77 -28.30
CA GLY A 269 -7.48 0.65 -28.69
C GLY A 269 -6.30 1.47 -28.19
N ALA A 270 -5.38 0.88 -27.42
CA ALA A 270 -4.20 1.57 -26.93
C ALA A 270 -3.18 1.85 -28.05
N PRO A 271 -2.35 2.90 -27.89
CA PRO A 271 -1.22 3.18 -28.78
C PRO A 271 -0.26 1.99 -28.94
N GLU A 272 0.40 1.87 -30.10
CA GLU A 272 1.25 0.71 -30.41
C GLU A 272 2.44 0.57 -29.44
N TYR A 273 3.04 1.67 -28.99
CA TYR A 273 4.14 1.61 -28.01
C TYR A 273 3.73 0.98 -26.68
N LEU A 274 2.44 1.05 -26.30
CA LEU A 274 1.94 0.37 -25.10
C LEU A 274 1.82 -1.14 -25.33
N LYS A 275 1.47 -1.56 -26.55
CA LYS A 275 1.49 -2.99 -26.93
C LYS A 275 2.92 -3.52 -26.98
N GLU A 276 3.86 -2.72 -27.45
CA GLU A 276 5.30 -3.03 -27.38
C GLU A 276 5.79 -3.14 -25.93
N ALA A 277 5.39 -2.20 -25.07
CA ALA A 277 5.67 -2.24 -23.63
C ALA A 277 5.14 -3.54 -23.00
N GLN A 278 3.92 -3.96 -23.33
CA GLN A 278 3.38 -5.24 -22.87
C GLN A 278 4.24 -6.40 -23.37
N ARG A 279 4.52 -6.51 -24.68
CA ARG A 279 5.32 -7.60 -25.24
C ARG A 279 6.70 -7.71 -24.58
N LEU A 280 7.32 -6.58 -24.23
CA LEU A 280 8.66 -6.53 -23.63
C LEU A 280 8.72 -7.15 -22.23
N VAL A 281 7.66 -7.03 -21.44
CA VAL A 281 7.64 -7.44 -20.03
C VAL A 281 6.58 -8.48 -19.68
N ASP A 282 5.81 -8.95 -20.66
CA ASP A 282 4.88 -10.05 -20.47
C ASP A 282 5.64 -11.26 -19.94
N PHE A 283 5.14 -11.84 -18.85
CA PHE A 283 5.78 -12.93 -18.15
C PHE A 283 6.02 -14.14 -19.05
N SER A 284 5.14 -14.37 -20.04
CA SER A 284 5.33 -15.45 -21.03
C SER A 284 6.56 -15.27 -21.92
N ASN A 285 6.98 -14.02 -22.14
CA ASN A 285 8.06 -13.66 -23.06
C ASN A 285 9.43 -13.56 -22.37
N LEU A 286 9.46 -13.67 -21.04
CA LEU A 286 10.69 -13.65 -20.25
C LEU A 286 11.47 -14.96 -20.40
N SER A 287 12.80 -14.89 -20.25
CA SER A 287 13.61 -16.10 -20.10
C SER A 287 13.27 -16.86 -18.81
N GLU A 288 13.62 -18.15 -18.72
CA GLU A 288 13.35 -18.93 -17.51
C GLU A 288 14.09 -18.36 -16.28
N GLU A 289 15.28 -17.80 -16.49
CA GLU A 289 16.04 -17.13 -15.45
C GLU A 289 15.37 -15.80 -15.03
N GLU A 290 14.86 -15.02 -15.98
CA GLU A 290 14.09 -13.80 -15.70
C GLU A 290 12.80 -14.11 -14.95
N LYS A 291 12.05 -15.16 -15.33
CA LYS A 291 10.86 -15.63 -14.63
C LYS A 291 11.18 -16.00 -13.18
N THR A 292 12.22 -16.80 -12.98
CA THR A 292 12.67 -17.24 -11.65
C THR A 292 13.01 -16.05 -10.76
N LEU A 293 13.78 -15.09 -11.29
CA LEU A 293 14.21 -13.92 -10.54
C LEU A 293 13.03 -12.98 -10.21
N THR A 294 12.13 -12.80 -11.17
CA THR A 294 10.92 -12.00 -11.02
C THR A 294 10.01 -12.55 -9.90
N LEU A 295 9.81 -13.87 -9.89
CA LEU A 295 9.05 -14.56 -8.83
C LEU A 295 9.74 -14.41 -7.48
N ALA A 296 11.07 -14.57 -7.41
CA ALA A 296 11.82 -14.41 -6.16
C ALA A 296 11.72 -13.00 -5.58
N ILE A 297 11.74 -11.97 -6.43
CA ILE A 297 11.51 -10.57 -6.02
C ILE A 297 10.10 -10.42 -5.45
N GLU A 298 9.09 -10.92 -6.16
CA GLU A 298 7.68 -10.82 -5.72
C GLU A 298 7.45 -11.52 -4.38
N ASP A 299 7.98 -12.74 -4.21
CA ASP A 299 7.91 -13.48 -2.95
C ASP A 299 8.63 -12.76 -1.81
N GLY A 300 9.80 -12.17 -2.08
CA GLY A 300 10.52 -11.33 -1.13
C GLY A 300 9.69 -10.13 -0.66
N LEU A 301 9.01 -9.46 -1.59
CA LEU A 301 8.10 -8.35 -1.29
C LEU A 301 6.90 -8.82 -0.46
N LEU A 302 6.32 -9.98 -0.76
CA LEU A 302 5.21 -10.55 0.01
C LEU A 302 5.61 -10.94 1.44
N VAL A 303 6.78 -11.54 1.63
CA VAL A 303 7.31 -11.86 2.97
C VAL A 303 7.54 -10.58 3.77
N ARG A 304 8.10 -9.54 3.12
CA ARG A 304 8.25 -8.22 3.74
C ARG A 304 6.89 -7.62 4.10
N LYS A 305 5.88 -7.77 3.23
CA LYS A 305 4.50 -7.33 3.45
C LYS A 305 3.90 -7.96 4.71
N GLY A 306 4.00 -9.28 4.83
CA GLY A 306 3.54 -9.99 6.02
C GLY A 306 4.26 -9.57 7.29
N ARG A 307 5.57 -9.33 7.24
CA ARG A 307 6.35 -8.89 8.41
C ARG A 307 5.95 -7.52 8.93
N LEU A 308 5.69 -6.56 8.04
CA LEU A 308 5.33 -5.20 8.42
C LEU A 308 3.89 -5.13 8.93
N SER A 309 2.94 -5.80 8.27
CA SER A 309 1.55 -5.91 8.78
C SER A 309 1.51 -6.50 10.20
N ASN A 310 2.31 -7.54 10.47
CA ASN A 310 2.45 -8.09 11.82
C ASN A 310 3.05 -7.09 12.84
N LYS A 311 3.95 -6.19 12.42
CA LYS A 311 4.50 -5.15 13.30
C LYS A 311 3.46 -4.07 13.60
N GLU A 312 2.68 -3.66 12.60
CA GLU A 312 1.60 -2.68 12.74
C GLU A 312 0.50 -3.19 13.67
N GLN A 313 0.06 -4.43 13.48
CA GLN A 313 -0.93 -5.05 14.37
C GLN A 313 -0.43 -5.10 15.83
N LYS A 314 0.84 -5.47 16.06
CA LYS A 314 1.44 -5.45 17.40
C LYS A 314 1.52 -4.04 17.99
N ALA A 315 1.78 -3.02 17.15
CA ALA A 315 1.85 -1.63 17.58
C ALA A 315 0.45 -1.11 17.95
N GLU A 316 -0.58 -1.43 17.16
CA GLU A 316 -1.97 -1.11 17.43
C GLU A 316 -2.46 -1.78 18.72
N GLU A 317 -2.21 -3.08 18.88
CA GLU A 317 -2.53 -3.83 20.10
C GLU A 317 -1.86 -3.21 21.34
N LYS A 318 -0.58 -2.82 21.22
CA LYS A 318 0.15 -2.14 22.30
C LYS A 318 -0.44 -0.76 22.59
N GLY A 319 -0.80 0.00 21.56
CA GLY A 319 -1.46 1.30 21.69
C GLY A 319 -2.80 1.21 22.40
N TYR A 320 -3.63 0.24 22.01
CA TYR A 320 -4.92 -0.04 22.65
C TYR A 320 -4.74 -0.44 24.12
N ARG A 321 -3.81 -1.36 24.41
CA ARG A 321 -3.49 -1.76 25.79
C ARG A 321 -3.04 -0.58 26.64
N ASN A 322 -2.10 0.22 26.14
CA ASN A 322 -1.61 1.41 26.83
C ASN A 322 -2.73 2.44 27.08
N GLY A 323 -3.58 2.71 26.09
CA GLY A 323 -4.70 3.63 26.22
C GLY A 323 -5.76 3.15 27.21
N SER A 324 -6.08 1.85 27.18
CA SER A 324 -6.97 1.21 28.15
C SER A 324 -6.41 1.30 29.56
N GLU A 325 -5.12 1.03 29.74
CA GLU A 325 -4.45 1.12 31.04
C GLU A 325 -4.42 2.57 31.57
N LEU A 326 -4.15 3.56 30.70
CA LEU A 326 -4.18 4.97 31.08
C LEU A 326 -5.58 5.40 31.55
N ARG A 327 -6.65 5.03 30.82
CA ARG A 327 -8.03 5.28 31.25
C ARG A 327 -8.36 4.59 32.57
N ALA A 328 -7.94 3.34 32.74
CA ALA A 328 -8.13 2.61 33.99
C ALA A 328 -7.43 3.33 35.17
N ARG A 329 -6.23 3.87 34.96
CA ARG A 329 -5.50 4.66 35.98
C ARG A 329 -6.16 6.01 36.28
N GLU A 330 -6.73 6.66 35.27
CA GLU A 330 -7.49 7.91 35.44
C GLU A 330 -8.77 7.67 36.26
N ILE A 331 -9.56 6.65 35.88
CA ILE A 331 -10.75 6.22 36.63
C ILE A 331 -10.36 5.83 38.06
N ALA A 332 -9.28 5.07 38.25
CA ALA A 332 -8.80 4.69 39.57
C ALA A 332 -8.46 5.92 40.42
N SER A 333 -7.79 6.91 39.84
CA SER A 333 -7.44 8.16 40.53
C SER A 333 -8.69 8.94 40.97
N ASN A 334 -9.72 8.99 40.12
CA ASN A 334 -10.99 9.64 40.43
C ASN A 334 -11.80 8.89 41.51
N LEU A 335 -11.81 7.55 41.47
CA LEU A 335 -12.46 6.74 42.50
C LEU A 335 -11.76 6.86 43.86
N LEU A 336 -10.41 6.84 43.87
CA LEU A 336 -9.63 7.13 45.07
C LEU A 336 -9.90 8.54 45.61
N ALA A 337 -10.12 9.53 44.73
CA ALA A 337 -10.51 10.89 45.14
C ALA A 337 -11.85 10.94 45.86
N SER A 338 -12.75 10.04 45.50
CA SER A 338 -14.08 9.92 46.07
C SER A 338 -14.10 9.09 47.36
N GLY A 339 -12.93 8.68 47.87
CA GLY A 339 -12.79 7.94 49.13
C GLY A 339 -13.07 6.45 49.03
N LEU A 340 -13.08 5.87 47.82
CA LEU A 340 -13.31 4.44 47.64
C LEU A 340 -12.11 3.60 48.13
N LEU A 341 -12.39 2.44 48.72
CA LEU A 341 -11.37 1.49 49.20
C LEU A 341 -10.54 0.93 48.04
N LEU A 342 -9.24 0.72 48.26
CA LEU A 342 -8.26 0.29 47.26
C LEU A 342 -8.68 -1.00 46.54
N GLU A 343 -9.27 -1.93 47.29
CA GLU A 343 -9.74 -3.22 46.80
C GLU A 343 -10.90 -3.06 45.80
N LYS A 344 -11.84 -2.16 46.09
CA LYS A 344 -12.95 -1.84 45.18
C LYS A 344 -12.47 -1.08 43.95
N VAL A 345 -11.49 -0.20 44.10
CA VAL A 345 -10.90 0.51 42.95
C VAL A 345 -10.17 -0.47 42.02
N ALA A 346 -9.38 -1.40 42.57
CA ALA A 346 -8.73 -2.45 41.81
C ALA A 346 -9.75 -3.31 41.05
N GLU A 347 -10.85 -3.70 41.71
CA GLU A 347 -11.95 -4.44 41.09
C GLU A 347 -12.62 -3.67 39.94
N TYR A 348 -12.97 -2.40 40.14
CA TYR A 348 -13.70 -1.62 39.11
C TYR A 348 -12.86 -1.23 37.89
N THR A 349 -11.54 -1.15 38.05
CA THR A 349 -10.62 -0.71 36.99
C THR A 349 -9.81 -1.84 36.37
N ASP A 350 -9.95 -3.06 36.90
CA ASP A 350 -9.15 -4.24 36.53
C ASP A 350 -7.63 -3.99 36.64
N LEU A 351 -7.24 -3.08 37.53
CA LEU A 351 -5.85 -2.78 37.85
C LEU A 351 -5.37 -3.65 39.01
N SER A 352 -4.08 -3.99 39.01
CA SER A 352 -3.49 -4.69 40.16
C SER A 352 -3.56 -3.82 41.43
N LEU A 353 -3.80 -4.46 42.59
CA LEU A 353 -3.78 -3.79 43.88
C LEU A 353 -2.48 -3.01 44.13
N LYS A 354 -1.35 -3.51 43.61
CA LYS A 354 -0.06 -2.83 43.68
C LYS A 354 -0.11 -1.49 42.92
N THR A 355 -0.60 -1.50 41.68
CA THR A 355 -0.74 -0.29 40.85
C THR A 355 -1.66 0.74 41.51
N VAL A 356 -2.78 0.31 42.10
CA VAL A 356 -3.72 1.19 42.80
C VAL A 356 -3.10 1.79 44.07
N ARG A 357 -2.32 1.00 44.83
CA ARG A 357 -1.55 1.51 45.98
C ARG A 357 -0.52 2.54 45.57
N ASP A 358 0.23 2.29 44.50
CA ASP A 358 1.25 3.21 44.00
C ASP A 358 0.63 4.55 43.57
N LEU A 359 -0.58 4.53 42.98
CA LEU A 359 -1.35 5.74 42.65
C LEU A 359 -1.81 6.50 43.89
N ALA A 360 -2.28 5.80 44.93
CA ALA A 360 -2.68 6.40 46.19
C ALA A 360 -1.50 7.05 46.94
N LEU A 361 -0.33 6.40 46.91
CA LEU A 361 0.91 6.91 47.52
C LEU A 361 1.39 8.20 46.87
N LYS A 362 1.44 8.25 45.53
CA LYS A 362 1.84 9.48 44.79
C LYS A 362 0.97 10.68 45.14
N ARG A 363 -0.33 10.47 45.30
CA ARG A 363 -1.26 11.53 45.72
C ARG A 363 -0.99 12.03 47.14
N SER A 364 -0.62 11.14 48.06
CA SER A 364 -0.31 11.54 49.45
C SER A 364 0.93 12.44 49.56
N ASP A 365 1.84 12.36 48.58
CA ASP A 365 3.01 13.22 48.49
C ASP A 365 2.69 14.59 47.86
N ASP A 366 1.76 14.64 46.89
CA ASP A 366 1.29 15.89 46.27
C ASP A 366 0.47 16.77 47.24
N PHE A 367 -0.16 16.19 48.26
CA PHE A 367 -0.88 16.93 49.33
C PHE A 367 0.03 17.38 50.49
N LYS A 368 1.32 17.00 50.49
CA LYS A 368 2.32 17.39 51.50
C LYS A 368 3.25 18.53 51.06
N LYS A 369 3.12 19.01 49.83
CA LYS A 369 3.68 20.29 49.35
C LYS A 369 2.60 21.35 49.37
#